data_AF-A0A0C6FH11-F1
#
_entry.id   AF-A0A0C6FH11-F1
#
_cell.length_a   1.000
_cell.length_b   1.000
_cell.length_c   1.000
_cell.angle_alpha   90.00
_cell.angle_beta   90.00
_cell.angle_gamma   90.00
#
_symmetry.space_group_name_H-M   'P 1'
#
loop_
_entity.id
_entity.type
_entity.pdbx_description
1 polymer ?
#
loop_
_entity_poly.entity_id
_entity_poly.type
_entity_poly.pdbx_seq_one_letter_code
_entity_poly.pdbx_strand_id
1 'polypeptide(L)'
;MPAPICCGRDARLTDGTEIYPHRAEPAIADKPMWVCDDCGAYVGCHPTTTVALGTLAGPELRRLRRRVHLVIDPIWRAAHRIAPYANAPRKAREGIQRRARQRVYEFLADRLGIPCAECHVAMFDAARCGAAVKAMQHVDYYRVRAWARDREAAARAAAERNATPALSTRTAEEVAPC
;
A
#
# COMPACT_ATOMS: atom_id res chain seq x y z
N MET A 1 22.35 4.85 -1.35
CA MET A 1 21.31 5.71 -0.75
C MET A 1 21.91 6.35 0.49
N PRO A 2 21.73 7.66 0.69
CA PRO A 2 22.23 8.35 1.88
C PRO A 2 21.52 7.84 3.15
N ALA A 3 22.17 8.01 4.30
CA ALA A 3 21.56 7.73 5.59
C ALA A 3 20.30 8.58 5.77
N PRO A 4 19.21 8.04 6.35
CA PRO A 4 18.05 8.85 6.66
C PRO A 4 18.35 9.85 7.77
N ILE A 5 17.81 11.07 7.68
CA ILE A 5 18.04 12.13 8.67
C ILE A 5 16.97 12.08 9.77
N CYS A 6 17.38 12.24 11.03
CA CYS A 6 16.52 12.39 12.19
C CYS A 6 17.17 13.34 13.21
N CYS A 7 16.38 14.19 13.88
CA CYS A 7 16.90 15.18 14.84
C CYS A 7 18.00 16.11 14.27
N GLY A 8 18.00 16.33 12.95
CA GLY A 8 19.00 17.17 12.27
C GLY A 8 20.36 16.48 12.02
N ARG A 9 20.45 15.16 12.25
CA ARG A 9 21.66 14.36 12.04
C ARG A 9 21.37 13.10 11.21
N ASP A 10 22.40 12.55 10.60
CA ASP A 10 22.31 11.24 9.95
C ASP A 10 22.06 10.15 10.98
N ALA A 11 21.11 9.25 10.69
CA ALA A 11 20.93 8.05 11.47
C ALA A 11 22.16 7.13 11.32
N ARG A 12 22.52 6.43 12.40
CA ARG A 12 23.59 5.44 12.41
C ARG A 12 23.05 4.09 11.91
N LEU A 13 23.85 3.39 11.11
CA LEU A 13 23.54 2.02 10.70
C LEU A 13 23.91 1.05 11.82
N THR A 14 23.00 0.15 12.14
CA THR A 14 23.15 -0.97 13.07
C THR A 14 22.42 -2.19 12.52
N ASP A 15 22.18 -3.20 13.36
CA ASP A 15 21.48 -4.42 13.04
C ASP A 15 20.36 -4.75 14.05
N GLY A 16 19.74 -5.91 13.87
CA GLY A 16 18.65 -6.34 14.74
C GLY A 16 19.08 -6.80 16.12
N THR A 17 20.37 -7.08 16.36
CA THR A 17 20.85 -7.47 17.69
C THR A 17 20.81 -6.29 18.66
N GLU A 18 21.15 -5.09 18.21
CA GLU A 18 21.06 -3.86 19.01
C GLU A 18 19.59 -3.48 19.29
N ILE A 19 18.73 -3.56 18.26
CA ILE A 19 17.33 -3.11 18.35
C ILE A 19 16.41 -4.14 19.02
N TYR A 20 16.68 -5.43 18.84
CA TYR A 20 15.89 -6.55 19.37
C TYR A 20 16.79 -7.59 20.05
N PRO A 21 17.44 -7.26 21.18
CA PRO A 21 18.41 -8.15 21.83
C PRO A 21 17.82 -9.48 22.30
N HIS A 22 16.49 -9.54 22.50
CA HIS A 22 15.78 -10.75 22.90
C HIS A 22 15.31 -11.62 21.73
N ARG A 23 15.62 -11.24 20.47
CA ARG A 23 15.24 -11.96 19.25
C ARG A 23 16.48 -12.31 18.45
N ALA A 24 17.14 -13.38 18.88
CA ALA A 24 18.42 -13.83 18.33
C ALA A 24 18.29 -14.64 17.02
N GLU A 25 17.09 -14.80 16.47
CA GLU A 25 16.94 -15.51 15.20
C GLU A 25 17.69 -14.75 14.08
N PRO A 26 18.50 -15.42 13.23
CA PRO A 26 19.27 -14.76 12.18
C PRO A 26 18.43 -13.89 11.24
N ALA A 27 17.18 -14.31 11.00
CA ALA A 27 16.20 -13.55 10.23
C ALA A 27 15.82 -12.19 10.83
N ILE A 28 16.24 -11.89 12.06
CA ILE A 28 16.05 -10.61 12.75
C ILE A 28 17.40 -10.02 13.11
N ALA A 29 18.28 -10.78 13.76
CA ALA A 29 19.60 -10.34 14.22
C ALA A 29 20.42 -9.67 13.12
N ASP A 30 20.53 -10.29 11.95
CA ASP A 30 21.40 -9.81 10.86
C ASP A 30 20.75 -8.71 10.00
N LYS A 31 19.54 -8.25 10.34
CA LYS A 31 18.83 -7.27 9.52
C LYS A 31 19.41 -5.88 9.74
N PRO A 32 19.91 -5.20 8.69
CA PRO A 32 20.36 -3.82 8.81
C PRO A 32 19.20 -2.90 9.20
N MET A 33 19.47 -1.99 10.14
CA MET A 33 18.53 -1.00 10.64
C MET A 33 19.22 0.35 10.81
N TRP A 34 18.52 1.43 10.52
CA TRP A 34 18.97 2.78 10.84
C TRP A 34 18.38 3.21 12.17
N VAL A 35 19.20 3.76 13.07
CA VAL A 35 18.80 4.26 14.40
C VAL A 35 19.26 5.69 14.60
N CYS A 36 18.42 6.51 15.24
CA CYS A 36 18.78 7.83 15.70
C CYS A 36 19.24 7.74 17.16
N ASP A 37 20.50 8.08 17.42
CA ASP A 37 21.07 8.02 18.76
C ASP A 37 20.48 9.06 19.73
N ASP A 38 19.83 10.11 19.21
CA ASP A 38 19.24 11.18 20.03
C ASP A 38 17.87 10.82 20.60
N CYS A 39 17.00 10.22 19.78
CA CYS A 39 15.60 9.96 20.16
C CYS A 39 15.22 8.47 20.16
N GLY A 40 16.14 7.58 19.79
CA GLY A 40 15.89 6.13 19.72
C GLY A 40 14.86 5.71 18.66
N ALA A 41 14.53 6.60 17.72
CA ALA A 41 13.77 6.23 16.55
C ALA A 41 14.60 5.29 15.67
N TYR A 42 13.95 4.35 14.98
CA TYR A 42 14.65 3.46 14.06
C TYR A 42 13.76 3.06 12.88
N VAL A 43 14.39 2.52 11.85
CA VAL A 43 13.73 1.89 10.70
C VAL A 43 14.57 0.73 10.17
N GLY A 44 13.94 -0.40 9.86
CA GLY A 44 14.61 -1.52 9.20
C GLY A 44 14.86 -1.24 7.72
N CYS A 45 15.73 -2.03 7.10
CA CYS A 45 16.03 -1.93 5.68
C CYS A 45 15.39 -3.04 4.84
N HIS A 46 15.31 -2.82 3.53
CA HIS A 46 14.96 -3.87 2.57
C HIS A 46 15.99 -5.02 2.60
N PRO A 47 15.58 -6.27 2.31
CA PRO A 47 16.48 -7.43 2.35
C PRO A 47 17.77 -7.17 1.59
N THR A 48 18.90 -7.59 2.16
CA THR A 48 20.25 -7.49 1.55
C THR A 48 20.68 -6.07 1.14
N THR A 49 20.05 -5.02 1.67
CA THR A 49 20.40 -3.63 1.36
C THR A 49 20.36 -2.75 2.62
N THR A 50 20.88 -1.53 2.52
CA THR A 50 20.73 -0.48 3.53
C THR A 50 19.64 0.53 3.15
N VAL A 51 18.78 0.21 2.18
CA VAL A 51 17.66 1.06 1.79
C VAL A 51 16.57 0.95 2.86
N ALA A 52 16.30 2.06 3.56
CA ALA A 52 15.29 2.10 4.61
C ALA A 52 13.89 1.75 4.08
N LEU A 53 13.13 0.96 4.85
CA LEU A 53 11.75 0.61 4.53
C LEU A 53 10.79 1.81 4.59
N GLY A 54 11.19 2.89 5.26
CA GLY A 54 10.41 4.10 5.39
C GLY A 54 11.12 5.14 6.26
N THR A 55 10.38 6.00 6.94
CA THR A 55 11.00 6.99 7.84
C THR A 55 11.32 6.36 9.21
N LEU A 56 12.33 6.91 9.89
CA LEU A 56 12.56 6.59 11.31
C LEU A 56 11.30 6.85 12.11
N ALA A 57 10.98 5.91 13.00
CA ALA A 57 9.82 6.01 13.87
C ALA A 57 10.23 5.74 15.30
N GLY A 58 9.88 6.66 16.21
CA GLY A 58 9.94 6.43 17.65
C GLY A 58 8.88 5.44 18.14
N PRO A 59 8.90 5.07 19.43
CA PRO A 59 8.00 4.06 19.99
C PRO A 59 6.51 4.30 19.69
N GLU A 60 6.05 5.55 19.80
CA GLU A 60 4.66 5.91 19.56
C GLU A 60 4.27 5.78 18.09
N LEU A 61 5.06 6.34 17.17
CA LEU A 61 4.78 6.20 15.75
C LEU A 61 4.82 4.74 15.28
N ARG A 62 5.72 3.92 15.85
CA ARG A 62 5.73 2.47 15.60
C ARG A 62 4.44 1.79 16.10
N ARG A 63 3.89 2.19 17.26
CA ARG A 63 2.59 1.70 17.75
C ARG A 63 1.46 2.09 16.79
N LEU A 64 1.42 3.34 16.33
CA LEU A 64 0.40 3.83 15.40
C LEU A 64 0.45 3.12 14.05
N ARG A 65 1.64 2.96 13.44
CA ARG A 65 1.82 2.19 12.21
C ARG A 65 1.39 0.72 12.36
N ARG A 66 1.72 0.09 13.49
CA ARG A 66 1.23 -1.26 13.80
C ARG A 66 -0.29 -1.31 13.89
N ARG A 67 -0.95 -0.30 14.47
CA ARG A 67 -2.43 -0.24 14.52
C ARG A 67 -3.04 -0.18 13.13
N VAL A 68 -2.44 0.56 12.19
CA VAL A 68 -2.89 0.55 10.79
C VAL A 68 -2.83 -0.86 10.21
N HIS A 69 -1.70 -1.56 10.37
CA HIS A 69 -1.57 -2.95 9.93
C HIS A 69 -2.58 -3.90 10.58
N LEU A 70 -2.85 -3.76 11.88
CA LEU A 70 -3.85 -4.59 12.58
C LEU A 70 -5.26 -4.42 12.00
N VAL A 71 -5.58 -3.24 11.44
CA VAL A 71 -6.87 -2.99 10.80
C VAL A 71 -6.90 -3.54 9.37
N ILE A 72 -5.87 -3.27 8.56
CA ILE A 72 -5.93 -3.56 7.11
C ILE A 72 -5.49 -4.99 6.75
N ASP A 73 -4.58 -5.58 7.54
CA ASP A 73 -4.03 -6.90 7.21
C ASP A 73 -5.06 -8.04 7.24
N PRO A 74 -5.97 -8.10 8.22
CA PRO A 74 -7.02 -9.11 8.24
C PRO A 74 -7.89 -9.07 6.98
N ILE A 75 -8.17 -7.88 6.44
CA ILE A 75 -9.04 -7.67 5.28
C ILE A 75 -8.48 -8.43 4.06
N TRP A 76 -7.22 -8.20 3.70
CA TRP A 76 -6.64 -8.88 2.53
C TRP A 76 -6.18 -10.31 2.82
N ARG A 77 -5.74 -10.63 4.06
CA ARG A 77 -5.35 -12.00 4.42
C ARG A 77 -6.54 -12.95 4.38
N ALA A 78 -7.73 -12.51 4.80
CA ALA A 78 -8.95 -13.31 4.78
C ALA A 78 -9.64 -13.35 3.41
N ALA A 79 -9.18 -12.58 2.42
CA ALA A 79 -9.84 -12.46 1.13
C ALA A 79 -10.17 -13.81 0.47
N HIS A 80 -9.26 -14.78 0.49
CA HIS A 80 -9.49 -16.13 -0.08
C HIS A 80 -10.67 -16.90 0.52
N ARG A 81 -11.27 -16.44 1.63
CA ARG A 81 -12.40 -17.11 2.32
C ARG A 81 -13.77 -16.56 1.91
N ILE A 82 -13.84 -15.48 1.12
CA ILE A 82 -15.12 -14.91 0.71
C ILE A 82 -15.80 -15.77 -0.36
N ALA A 83 -17.14 -15.69 -0.47
CA ALA A 83 -17.94 -16.55 -1.35
C ALA A 83 -17.44 -16.60 -2.82
N PRO A 84 -17.02 -15.49 -3.46
CA PRO A 84 -16.43 -15.52 -4.81
C PRO A 84 -15.17 -16.39 -4.98
N TYR A 85 -14.50 -16.76 -3.89
CA TYR A 85 -13.30 -17.59 -3.90
C TYR A 85 -13.46 -18.89 -3.12
N ALA A 86 -14.67 -19.23 -2.64
CA ALA A 86 -14.90 -20.38 -1.78
C ALA A 86 -14.39 -21.70 -2.38
N ASN A 87 -14.54 -21.85 -3.71
CA ASN A 87 -14.13 -23.04 -4.45
C ASN A 87 -12.76 -22.88 -5.14
N ALA A 88 -12.03 -21.78 -4.88
CA ALA A 88 -10.72 -21.58 -5.49
C ALA A 88 -9.73 -22.62 -4.94
N PRO A 89 -8.89 -23.23 -5.80
CA PRO A 89 -7.93 -24.22 -5.34
C PRO A 89 -6.92 -23.59 -4.38
N ARG A 90 -6.40 -24.37 -3.43
CA ARG A 90 -5.43 -23.89 -2.42
C ARG A 90 -4.24 -23.14 -3.04
N LYS A 91 -3.76 -23.59 -4.21
CA LYS A 91 -2.67 -22.92 -4.96
C LYS A 91 -3.00 -21.49 -5.41
N ALA A 92 -4.27 -21.13 -5.58
CA ALA A 92 -4.71 -19.79 -5.96
C ALA A 92 -4.74 -18.81 -4.77
N ARG A 93 -4.68 -19.31 -3.53
CA ARG A 93 -4.81 -18.48 -2.31
C ARG A 93 -3.84 -17.32 -2.28
N GLU A 94 -2.57 -17.56 -2.60
CA GLU A 94 -1.54 -16.52 -2.55
C GLU A 94 -1.82 -15.42 -3.59
N GLY A 95 -2.19 -15.80 -4.82
CA GLY A 95 -2.59 -14.85 -5.86
C GLY A 95 -3.80 -14.01 -5.45
N ILE A 96 -4.80 -14.63 -4.82
CA ILE A 96 -5.98 -13.94 -4.29
C ILE A 96 -5.58 -12.92 -3.21
N GLN A 97 -4.79 -13.34 -2.21
CA GLN A 97 -4.34 -12.47 -1.12
C GLN A 97 -3.46 -11.32 -1.64
N ARG A 98 -2.59 -11.58 -2.63
CA ARG A 98 -1.74 -10.57 -3.26
C ARG A 98 -2.56 -9.50 -3.96
N ARG A 99 -3.52 -9.90 -4.80
CA ARG A 99 -4.43 -8.96 -5.47
C ARG A 99 -5.34 -8.23 -4.47
N ALA A 100 -5.80 -8.92 -3.43
CA ALA A 100 -6.57 -8.32 -2.35
C ALA A 100 -5.78 -7.24 -1.61
N ARG A 101 -4.51 -7.51 -1.31
CA ARG A 101 -3.62 -6.54 -0.65
C ARG A 101 -3.49 -5.29 -1.50
N GLN A 102 -3.20 -5.44 -2.80
CA GLN A 102 -3.14 -4.31 -3.72
C GLN A 102 -4.42 -3.46 -3.66
N ARG A 103 -5.60 -4.08 -3.79
CA ARG A 103 -6.89 -3.38 -3.73
C ARG A 103 -7.14 -2.69 -2.40
N VAL A 104 -6.75 -3.30 -1.27
CA VAL A 104 -6.90 -2.68 0.06
C VAL A 104 -6.06 -1.41 0.16
N TYR A 105 -4.83 -1.41 -0.37
CA TYR A 105 -3.97 -0.23 -0.37
C TYR A 105 -4.46 0.85 -1.35
N GLU A 106 -4.95 0.46 -2.53
CA GLU A 106 -5.59 1.38 -3.48
C GLU A 106 -6.85 2.02 -2.87
N PHE A 107 -7.68 1.23 -2.18
CA PHE A 107 -8.88 1.70 -1.48
C PHE A 107 -8.53 2.64 -0.31
N LEU A 108 -7.51 2.30 0.47
CA LEU A 108 -7.02 3.17 1.54
C LEU A 108 -6.50 4.51 0.98
N ALA A 109 -5.73 4.48 -0.11
CA ALA A 109 -5.19 5.66 -0.76
C ALA A 109 -6.32 6.60 -1.25
N ASP A 110 -7.34 6.03 -1.92
CA ASP A 110 -8.53 6.75 -2.38
C ASP A 110 -9.27 7.42 -1.21
N ARG A 111 -9.47 6.71 -0.09
CA ARG A 111 -10.11 7.28 1.11
C ARG A 111 -9.30 8.33 1.84
N LEU A 112 -7.98 8.27 1.74
CA LEU A 112 -7.07 9.27 2.30
C LEU A 112 -6.86 10.46 1.34
N GLY A 113 -7.32 10.37 0.09
CA GLY A 113 -7.08 11.39 -0.93
C GLY A 113 -5.61 11.53 -1.32
N ILE A 114 -4.83 10.43 -1.26
CA ILE A 114 -3.41 10.43 -1.60
C ILE A 114 -3.13 9.52 -2.81
N PRO A 115 -2.06 9.77 -3.59
CA PRO A 115 -1.62 8.84 -4.62
C PRO A 115 -1.29 7.46 -4.05
N CYS A 116 -1.64 6.39 -4.78
CA CYS A 116 -1.36 5.02 -4.34
C CYS A 116 0.14 4.77 -4.10
N ALA A 117 1.02 5.43 -4.87
CA ALA A 117 2.47 5.35 -4.69
C ALA A 117 2.94 5.89 -3.33
N GLU A 118 2.19 6.80 -2.71
CA GLU A 118 2.49 7.40 -1.41
C GLU A 118 1.79 6.67 -0.24
N CYS A 119 0.94 5.69 -0.55
CA CYS A 119 0.20 4.92 0.45
C CYS A 119 1.06 3.80 1.05
N HIS A 120 2.22 4.16 1.61
CA HIS A 120 3.11 3.23 2.29
C HIS A 120 3.08 3.48 3.81
N VAL A 121 2.61 2.50 4.61
CA VAL A 121 2.42 2.68 6.07
C VAL A 121 3.72 3.06 6.78
N ALA A 122 4.89 2.58 6.33
CA ALA A 122 6.17 2.99 6.91
C ALA A 122 6.58 4.44 6.58
N MET A 123 5.81 5.15 5.76
CA MET A 123 5.95 6.59 5.50
C MET A 123 4.91 7.44 6.23
N PHE A 124 3.94 6.83 6.93
CA PHE A 124 2.88 7.58 7.59
C PHE A 124 3.41 8.25 8.86
N ASP A 125 2.97 9.48 9.10
CA ASP A 125 3.08 10.16 10.39
C ASP A 125 1.92 9.77 11.33
N ALA A 126 1.87 10.37 12.51
CA ALA A 126 0.84 10.07 13.51
C ALA A 126 -0.58 10.44 13.02
N ALA A 127 -0.74 11.60 12.37
CA ALA A 127 -2.03 12.08 11.88
C ALA A 127 -2.58 11.16 10.78
N ARG A 128 -1.74 10.80 9.80
CA ARG A 128 -2.10 9.90 8.71
C ARG A 128 -2.38 8.48 9.21
N CYS A 129 -1.66 7.99 10.23
CA CYS A 129 -2.02 6.73 10.88
C CYS A 129 -3.43 6.77 11.50
N GLY A 130 -3.77 7.86 12.20
CA GLY A 130 -5.10 8.06 12.77
C GLY A 130 -6.20 8.11 11.71
N ALA A 131 -5.97 8.88 10.64
CA ALA A 131 -6.88 8.96 9.50
C ALA A 131 -7.06 7.60 8.81
N ALA A 132 -5.98 6.84 8.62
CA ALA A 132 -6.01 5.52 8.00
C ALA A 132 -6.84 4.52 8.82
N VAL A 133 -6.64 4.49 10.14
CA VAL A 133 -7.44 3.65 11.04
C VAL A 133 -8.92 4.02 10.92
N LYS A 134 -9.26 5.31 11.01
CA LYS A 134 -10.66 5.79 10.89
C LYS A 134 -11.27 5.46 9.53
N ALA A 135 -10.52 5.63 8.44
CA ALA A 135 -10.99 5.34 7.09
C ALA A 135 -11.30 3.86 6.86
N MET A 136 -10.59 2.97 7.55
CA MET A 136 -10.70 1.52 7.40
C MET A 136 -11.53 0.84 8.49
N GLN A 137 -12.07 1.60 9.45
CA GLN A 137 -13.02 1.09 10.44
C GLN A 137 -14.23 0.47 9.75
N HIS A 138 -14.59 -0.75 10.17
CA HIS A 138 -15.72 -1.52 9.64
C HIS A 138 -15.67 -1.79 8.12
N VAL A 139 -14.48 -1.73 7.52
CA VAL A 139 -14.29 -2.13 6.13
C VAL A 139 -14.00 -3.62 6.07
N ASP A 140 -14.81 -4.35 5.31
CA ASP A 140 -14.54 -5.73 4.93
C ASP A 140 -14.02 -5.82 3.48
N TYR A 141 -13.60 -7.02 3.09
CA TYR A 141 -13.06 -7.23 1.76
C TYR A 141 -14.15 -7.26 0.66
N TYR A 142 -15.42 -7.49 0.99
CA TYR A 142 -16.51 -7.40 0.00
C TYR A 142 -16.64 -5.97 -0.50
N ARG A 143 -16.63 -4.99 0.42
CA ARG A 143 -16.67 -3.56 0.09
C ARG A 143 -15.48 -3.13 -0.76
N VAL A 144 -14.27 -3.54 -0.38
CA VAL A 144 -13.05 -3.23 -1.16
C VAL A 144 -13.12 -3.84 -2.56
N ARG A 145 -13.57 -5.09 -2.68
CA ARG A 145 -13.69 -5.78 -3.97
C ARG A 145 -14.75 -5.15 -4.87
N ALA A 146 -15.90 -4.74 -4.33
CA ALA A 146 -16.95 -4.07 -5.09
C ALA A 146 -16.43 -2.74 -5.66
N TRP A 147 -15.87 -1.87 -4.80
CA TRP A 147 -15.24 -0.61 -5.22
C TRP A 147 -14.20 -0.80 -6.31
N ALA A 148 -13.31 -1.80 -6.17
CA ALA A 148 -12.28 -2.06 -7.17
C ALA A 148 -12.87 -2.48 -8.52
N ARG A 149 -13.93 -3.29 -8.52
CA ARG A 149 -14.60 -3.72 -9.75
C ARG A 149 -15.28 -2.57 -10.48
N ASP A 150 -15.91 -1.67 -9.73
CA ASP A 150 -16.58 -0.49 -10.31
C ASP A 150 -15.55 0.40 -11.01
N ARG A 151 -14.39 0.63 -10.39
CA ARG A 151 -13.28 1.39 -10.99
C ARG A 151 -12.67 0.68 -12.19
N GLU A 152 -12.43 -0.63 -12.10
CA GLU A 152 -11.93 -1.44 -13.21
C GLU A 152 -12.91 -1.41 -14.40
N ALA A 153 -14.23 -1.43 -14.14
CA ALA A 153 -15.26 -1.30 -15.17
C ALA A 153 -15.30 0.10 -15.80
N ALA A 154 -15.25 1.16 -14.97
CA ALA A 154 -15.21 2.53 -15.45
C ALA A 154 -13.96 2.81 -16.31
N ALA A 155 -12.80 2.27 -15.89
CA ALA A 155 -11.55 2.38 -16.65
C ALA A 155 -11.62 1.66 -18.01
N ARG A 156 -12.20 0.45 -18.06
CA ARG A 156 -12.43 -0.27 -19.33
C ARG A 156 -13.35 0.52 -20.26
N ALA A 157 -14.49 1.00 -19.76
CA ALA A 157 -15.42 1.80 -20.55
C ALA A 157 -14.78 3.11 -21.06
N ALA A 158 -13.91 3.75 -20.27
CA ALA A 158 -13.16 4.93 -20.71
C ALA A 158 -12.15 4.59 -21.81
N ALA A 159 -11.44 3.47 -21.68
CA ALA A 159 -10.50 3.00 -22.70
C ALA A 159 -11.22 2.66 -24.03
N GLU A 160 -12.39 2.00 -23.97
CA GLU A 160 -13.22 1.69 -25.14
C GLU A 160 -13.73 2.95 -25.84
N ARG A 161 -14.17 3.97 -25.09
CA ARG A 161 -14.56 5.27 -25.65
C ARG A 161 -13.39 5.96 -26.37
N ASN A 162 -12.21 5.92 -25.78
CA ASN A 162 -11.00 6.53 -26.36
C ASN A 162 -10.46 5.73 -27.55
N ALA A 163 -10.75 4.43 -27.65
CA ALA A 163 -10.34 3.55 -28.74
C ALA A 163 -11.28 3.59 -29.95
N THR A 164 -12.51 4.11 -29.78
CA THR A 164 -13.46 4.30 -30.88
C THR A 164 -13.13 5.61 -31.60
N PRO A 165 -12.69 5.60 -32.88
CA PRO A 165 -12.43 6.85 -33.58
C PRO A 165 -13.74 7.61 -33.74
N ALA A 166 -13.70 8.93 -33.49
CA ALA A 166 -14.83 9.81 -33.77
C ALA A 166 -15.26 9.58 -35.23
N LEU A 167 -16.48 9.07 -35.44
CA LEU A 167 -17.06 8.99 -36.78
C LEU A 167 -17.14 10.44 -37.30
N SER A 168 -16.25 10.79 -38.22
CA SER A 168 -16.25 12.09 -38.90
C SER A 168 -17.59 12.22 -39.60
N THR A 169 -18.46 13.10 -39.09
CA THR A 169 -19.63 13.56 -39.81
C THR A 169 -19.14 14.40 -40.99
N ARG A 170 -18.85 13.75 -42.12
CA ARG A 170 -18.87 14.45 -43.40
C ARG A 170 -20.34 14.77 -43.67
N THR A 171 -20.70 16.02 -43.46
CA THR A 171 -21.89 16.61 -44.04
C THR A 171 -21.85 16.35 -45.55
N ALA A 172 -22.86 15.67 -46.07
CA ALA A 172 -23.05 15.52 -47.50
C ALA A 172 -23.22 16.93 -48.10
N GLU A 173 -22.20 17.40 -48.81
CA GLU A 173 -22.27 18.57 -49.67
C GLU A 173 -23.18 18.26 -50.87
N GLU A 174 -23.87 19.31 -51.29
CA GLU A 174 -25.02 19.31 -52.19
C GLU A 174 -24.72 18.70 -53.57
N VAL A 175 -25.65 17.85 -54.03
CA VAL A 175 -25.76 17.48 -55.44
C VAL A 175 -26.44 18.63 -56.17
N ALA A 176 -25.66 19.44 -56.88
CA ALA A 176 -26.16 20.39 -57.88
C ALA A 176 -26.18 19.71 -59.27
N PRO A 177 -27.30 19.77 -60.03
CA PRO A 177 -27.40 19.14 -61.34
C PRO A 177 -26.91 20.06 -62.47
N CYS A 178 -26.27 19.47 -63.48
CA CYS A 178 -26.25 19.97 -64.86
C CYS A 178 -26.33 18.79 -65.83
#